data_AF-A0A922K136-F1
#
_entry.id   AF-A0A922K136-F1
#
_cell.length_a   1.000
_cell.length_b   1.000
_cell.length_c   1.000
_cell.angle_alpha   90.00
_cell.angle_beta   90.00
_cell.angle_gamma   90.00
#
_symmetry.space_group_name_H-M   'P 1'
#
loop_
_entity.id
_entity.type
_entity.pdbx_description
1 polymer ?
#
loop_
_entity_poly.entity_id
_entity_poly.type
_entity_poly.pdbx_seq_one_letter_code
_entity_poly.pdbx_strand_id
1 'polypeptide(L)'
;MDARIGFSDSNEISNGSSICCVTTNAETLSSEPSAPPDVSALRRLSENLDSLFDSPGSDYYADAKIIVTGSSSSNGREIPVHRCILASRSPFFKNVFATSAKEIRGVAEFELKELAKEHEVGVDAVVTVLAYLYSGKVRPLPKAVCVCVDEDCQHVACRPVVDFMVEVLYASSTFQISELVALYQRQLLDILEKAAVDDILLVLSVANMCGKACERLLARCIESIVKSDADTITLDKSLPQDIVKQIVDSRKELSLDKLESNSVPDKHVKRIHRALDSDDVELVRMLLKEGHTTLDDAFALHYAVAYCDAKTTTELLDLGIADVNHRNQRGYTVLHISAMRKEPKIIVSLLTKGARPSDLTLDGRNALQISKRLTKAMVYDKPPEEGKASPKDRLCIEILEQAERRDPLLGEAALSLAMAGDDLRMKLLYLENRVGLAKLLFPMEAKVAMDIAQVDGTSEFPLGIKSKNLGYAQRTTVDLNEAPFRIQEEHLTRMKALSRTVELGKRFFPRCSGVLNKIMDADDISELAYLGSSNPEERLLKKQRYMELQEVLRQAFNEDKEEFEKSAMSSSASSTSLGVARSNGKLTIKK
;
A
#
# COMPACT_ATOMS: atom_id res chain seq x y z
N MET A 1 43.26 -18.97 43.65
CA MET A 1 44.72 -18.82 43.59
C MET A 1 45.25 -20.12 42.99
N ASP A 2 45.80 -20.25 41.80
CA ASP A 2 46.14 -19.39 40.65
C ASP A 2 46.31 -20.39 39.48
N ALA A 3 45.65 -20.23 38.33
CA ALA A 3 46.14 -19.53 37.13
C ALA A 3 47.55 -19.97 36.61
N ARG A 4 47.61 -20.80 35.56
CA ARG A 4 48.04 -20.45 34.17
C ARG A 4 48.65 -21.61 33.36
N ILE A 5 47.99 -21.88 32.22
CA ILE A 5 48.47 -21.94 30.82
C ILE A 5 49.59 -22.93 30.42
N GLY A 6 49.24 -23.81 29.49
CA GLY A 6 50.11 -24.38 28.44
C GLY A 6 49.24 -24.96 27.30
N PHE A 7 49.38 -24.42 26.09
CA PHE A 7 48.60 -24.70 24.85
C PHE A 7 49.28 -25.76 23.95
N SER A 8 48.55 -26.16 22.87
CA SER A 8 48.85 -27.02 21.70
C SER A 8 48.45 -28.51 21.84
N ASP A 9 47.76 -29.17 20.91
CA ASP A 9 47.41 -28.87 19.52
C ASP A 9 46.07 -29.55 19.08
N SER A 10 45.51 -28.95 18.03
CA SER A 10 44.44 -29.34 17.11
C SER A 10 44.12 -30.82 16.87
N ASN A 11 42.82 -31.15 16.82
CA ASN A 11 42.28 -32.30 16.08
C ASN A 11 41.03 -31.90 15.30
N GLU A 12 41.21 -31.71 13.98
CA GLU A 12 40.14 -31.69 12.99
C GLU A 12 39.71 -33.13 12.68
N ILE A 13 38.42 -33.42 12.81
CA ILE A 13 37.82 -34.70 12.40
C ILE A 13 37.25 -34.53 11.00
N SER A 14 37.94 -35.12 10.02
CA SER A 14 37.48 -35.26 8.64
C SER A 14 36.57 -36.49 8.52
N ASN A 15 35.30 -36.26 8.16
CA ASN A 15 34.38 -37.29 7.71
C ASN A 15 34.46 -37.42 6.18
N GLY A 16 35.08 -38.49 5.69
CA GLY A 16 35.07 -38.85 4.28
C GLY A 16 33.75 -39.50 3.86
N SER A 17 33.06 -38.95 2.87
CA SER A 17 31.98 -39.63 2.15
C SER A 17 32.52 -40.28 0.88
N SER A 18 32.42 -41.61 0.84
CA SER A 18 32.77 -42.48 -0.29
C SER A 18 31.85 -42.24 -1.49
N ILE A 19 32.42 -41.94 -2.66
CA ILE A 19 31.72 -41.97 -3.95
C ILE A 19 31.85 -43.38 -4.53
N CYS A 20 30.73 -44.08 -4.70
CA CYS A 20 30.65 -45.37 -5.39
C CYS A 20 30.78 -45.16 -6.90
N CYS A 21 31.86 -45.64 -7.50
CA CYS A 21 32.01 -45.77 -8.95
C CYS A 21 31.41 -47.11 -9.42
N VAL A 22 30.43 -47.02 -10.32
CA VAL A 22 29.88 -48.16 -11.07
C VAL A 22 30.84 -48.47 -12.22
N THR A 23 31.39 -49.69 -12.24
CA THR A 23 32.23 -50.25 -13.31
C THR A 23 31.42 -51.11 -14.28
N THR A 24 31.60 -50.89 -15.59
CA THR A 24 31.80 -51.88 -16.70
C THR A 24 31.56 -51.16 -18.03
N ASN A 25 32.29 -51.28 -19.14
CA ASN A 25 33.56 -51.91 -19.53
C ASN A 25 33.97 -51.18 -20.83
N ALA A 26 35.18 -50.63 -20.90
CA ALA A 26 35.85 -50.31 -22.17
C ALA A 26 37.36 -50.20 -21.93
N GLU A 27 38.07 -51.19 -22.46
CA GLU A 27 39.46 -51.22 -22.90
C GLU A 27 40.52 -50.41 -22.13
N THR A 28 41.41 -51.19 -21.51
CA THR A 28 42.70 -50.85 -20.93
C THR A 28 43.49 -49.78 -21.69
N LEU A 29 43.56 -48.58 -21.10
CA LEU A 29 44.75 -47.73 -21.13
C LEU A 29 45.19 -47.54 -19.68
N SER A 30 46.42 -47.96 -19.39
CA SER A 30 47.08 -47.84 -18.10
C SER A 30 47.05 -46.38 -17.60
N SER A 31 46.20 -46.08 -16.62
CA SER A 31 46.25 -44.83 -15.89
C SER A 31 47.22 -44.95 -14.72
N GLU A 32 48.32 -44.19 -14.81
CA GLU A 32 49.15 -43.88 -13.64
C GLU A 32 48.28 -43.26 -12.53
N PRO A 33 48.65 -43.43 -11.24
CA PRO A 33 47.94 -42.80 -10.14
C PRO A 33 47.98 -41.29 -10.33
N SER A 34 46.84 -40.66 -10.65
CA SER A 34 46.79 -39.23 -10.91
C SER A 34 47.28 -38.47 -9.69
N ALA A 35 48.28 -37.61 -9.87
CA ALA A 35 48.72 -36.66 -8.86
C ALA A 35 47.49 -35.93 -8.27
N PRO A 36 47.48 -35.64 -6.95
CA PRO A 36 46.36 -34.93 -6.35
C PRO A 36 46.10 -33.63 -7.14
N PRO A 37 44.82 -33.31 -7.42
CA PRO A 37 44.49 -32.15 -8.24
C PRO A 37 45.13 -30.90 -7.65
N ASP A 38 45.79 -30.11 -8.50
CA ASP A 38 46.35 -28.82 -8.07
C ASP A 38 45.19 -27.89 -7.71
N VAL A 39 44.86 -27.87 -6.42
CA VAL A 39 43.79 -27.05 -5.83
C VAL A 39 44.01 -25.57 -6.15
N SER A 40 45.26 -25.12 -6.29
CA SER A 40 45.59 -23.75 -6.68
C SER A 40 45.17 -23.47 -8.13
N ALA A 41 45.50 -24.37 -9.05
CA ALA A 41 45.09 -24.25 -10.45
C ALA A 41 43.56 -24.28 -10.61
N LEU A 42 42.86 -25.16 -9.89
CA LEU A 42 41.38 -25.23 -9.92
C LEU A 42 40.73 -23.99 -9.33
N ARG A 43 41.30 -23.42 -8.25
CA ARG A 43 40.83 -22.17 -7.66
C ARG A 43 41.01 -21.00 -8.63
N ARG A 44 42.17 -20.91 -9.29
CA ARG A 44 42.43 -19.89 -10.32
C ARG A 44 41.49 -20.04 -11.52
N LEU A 45 41.18 -21.28 -11.93
CA LEU A 45 40.19 -21.52 -12.98
C LEU A 45 38.80 -21.03 -12.56
N SER A 46 38.36 -21.37 -11.33
CA SER A 46 37.10 -20.89 -10.76
C SER A 46 37.02 -19.35 -10.76
N GLU A 47 38.08 -18.67 -10.33
CA GLU A 47 38.16 -17.19 -10.33
C GLU A 47 38.10 -16.59 -11.74
N ASN A 48 38.75 -17.22 -12.72
CA ASN A 48 38.70 -16.78 -14.11
C ASN A 48 37.30 -16.99 -14.72
N LEU A 49 36.63 -18.09 -14.41
CA LEU A 49 35.25 -18.34 -14.88
C LEU A 49 34.23 -17.40 -14.23
N ASP A 50 34.41 -17.08 -12.94
CA ASP A 50 33.63 -16.08 -12.24
C ASP A 50 33.79 -14.70 -12.91
N SER A 51 35.04 -14.32 -13.19
CA SER A 51 35.37 -13.07 -13.90
C SER A 51 34.81 -13.04 -15.33
N LEU A 52 34.84 -14.17 -16.04
CA LEU A 52 34.27 -14.29 -17.38
C LEU A 52 32.77 -14.00 -17.38
N PHE A 53 32.04 -14.48 -16.36
CA PHE A 53 30.60 -14.29 -16.25
C PHE A 53 30.21 -12.84 -15.89
N ASP A 54 30.97 -12.17 -15.02
CA ASP A 54 30.68 -10.79 -14.62
C ASP A 54 31.25 -9.72 -15.59
N SER A 55 32.19 -10.09 -16.47
CA SER A 55 32.86 -9.12 -17.34
C SER A 55 31.91 -8.54 -18.40
N PRO A 56 32.01 -7.24 -18.74
CA PRO A 56 31.25 -6.64 -19.83
C PRO A 56 31.65 -7.17 -21.23
N GLY A 57 32.65 -8.06 -21.31
CA GLY A 57 33.06 -8.78 -22.52
C GLY A 57 32.58 -10.24 -22.57
N SER A 58 31.74 -10.68 -21.63
CA SER A 58 31.17 -12.03 -21.57
C SER A 58 30.48 -12.44 -22.88
N ASP A 59 29.96 -11.48 -23.62
CA ASP A 59 29.30 -11.68 -24.91
C ASP A 59 30.25 -12.20 -26.00
N TYR A 60 31.55 -11.89 -25.91
CA TYR A 60 32.48 -12.14 -27.00
C TYR A 60 32.72 -13.63 -27.28
N TYR A 61 32.60 -14.46 -26.25
CA TYR A 61 32.78 -15.91 -26.33
C TYR A 61 31.50 -16.71 -26.03
N ALA A 62 30.40 -16.03 -25.67
CA ALA A 62 29.14 -16.68 -25.41
C ALA A 62 28.56 -17.27 -26.69
N ASP A 63 28.20 -18.56 -26.64
CA ASP A 63 27.60 -19.29 -27.75
C ASP A 63 26.09 -19.50 -27.57
N ALA A 64 25.53 -18.97 -26.47
CA ALA A 64 24.11 -18.92 -26.20
C ALA A 64 23.72 -17.70 -25.33
N LYS A 65 22.42 -17.40 -25.29
CA LYS A 65 21.81 -16.37 -24.45
C LYS A 65 20.55 -16.90 -23.80
N ILE A 66 20.34 -16.56 -22.52
CA ILE A 66 19.07 -16.76 -21.82
C ILE A 66 18.33 -15.43 -21.79
N ILE A 67 17.13 -15.40 -22.36
CA ILE A 67 16.29 -14.21 -22.46
C ILE A 67 15.31 -14.21 -21.29
N VAL A 68 15.35 -13.16 -20.48
CA VAL A 68 14.41 -12.94 -19.38
C VAL A 68 13.44 -11.83 -19.76
N THR A 69 12.21 -12.21 -20.12
CA THR A 69 11.14 -11.27 -20.46
C THR A 69 10.44 -10.79 -19.19
N GLY A 70 10.77 -9.57 -18.75
CA GLY A 70 10.10 -8.91 -17.63
C GLY A 70 8.77 -8.27 -18.05
N SER A 71 7.87 -8.06 -17.09
CA SER A 71 6.53 -7.46 -17.32
C SER A 71 6.53 -5.95 -17.61
N SER A 72 7.67 -5.26 -17.45
CA SER A 72 7.74 -3.78 -17.47
C SER A 72 8.72 -3.16 -18.47
N SER A 73 9.50 -3.95 -19.23
CA SER A 73 10.37 -3.44 -20.30
C SER A 73 10.14 -4.22 -21.60
N SER A 74 9.83 -3.50 -22.67
CA SER A 74 9.66 -4.07 -24.02
C SER A 74 10.92 -4.73 -24.60
N ASN A 75 12.07 -4.57 -23.93
CA ASN A 75 13.30 -5.29 -24.23
C ASN A 75 13.59 -6.25 -23.06
N GLY A 76 13.61 -7.55 -23.32
CA GLY A 76 14.03 -8.57 -22.36
C GLY A 76 15.48 -8.39 -21.95
N ARG A 77 15.84 -8.82 -20.73
CA ARG A 77 17.25 -8.84 -20.30
C ARG A 77 17.91 -10.10 -20.83
N GLU A 78 18.95 -9.92 -21.64
CA GLU A 78 19.75 -11.01 -22.18
C GLU A 78 20.88 -11.37 -21.22
N ILE A 79 21.04 -12.67 -20.94
CA ILE A 79 22.15 -13.20 -20.14
C ILE A 79 23.02 -14.06 -21.05
N PRO A 80 24.22 -13.60 -21.44
CA PRO A 80 25.15 -14.38 -22.25
C PRO A 80 25.65 -15.60 -21.45
N VAL A 81 25.65 -16.77 -22.08
CA VAL A 81 26.09 -18.02 -21.45
C VAL A 81 26.92 -18.90 -22.38
N HIS A 82 27.76 -19.74 -21.77
CA HIS A 82 28.61 -20.69 -22.46
C HIS A 82 28.04 -22.09 -22.27
N ARG A 83 27.54 -22.71 -23.35
CA ARG A 83 26.86 -24.01 -23.29
C ARG A 83 27.76 -25.11 -22.72
N CYS A 84 29.04 -25.09 -23.04
CA CYS A 84 30.01 -26.07 -22.54
C CYS A 84 30.14 -26.04 -21.02
N ILE A 85 30.14 -24.85 -20.40
CA ILE A 85 30.22 -24.69 -18.94
C ILE A 85 28.95 -25.21 -18.30
N LEU A 86 27.79 -24.73 -18.74
CA LEU A 86 26.50 -25.11 -18.16
C LEU A 86 26.19 -26.60 -18.34
N ALA A 87 26.41 -27.17 -19.52
CA ALA A 87 26.20 -28.60 -19.78
C ALA A 87 27.14 -29.51 -18.96
N SER A 88 28.33 -29.02 -18.61
CA SER A 88 29.26 -29.79 -17.77
C SER A 88 28.84 -29.85 -16.30
N ARG A 89 28.01 -28.90 -15.85
CA ARG A 89 27.63 -28.72 -14.43
C ARG A 89 26.15 -28.93 -14.14
N SER A 90 25.33 -29.10 -15.17
CA SER A 90 23.89 -29.31 -15.05
C SER A 90 23.41 -30.34 -16.06
N PRO A 91 22.84 -31.47 -15.61
CA PRO A 91 22.24 -32.44 -16.52
C PRO A 91 21.06 -31.87 -17.30
N PHE A 92 20.32 -30.93 -16.71
CA PHE A 92 19.27 -30.18 -17.40
C PHE A 92 19.81 -29.44 -18.62
N PHE A 93 20.81 -28.56 -18.44
CA PHE A 93 21.37 -27.80 -19.57
C PHE A 93 22.04 -28.70 -20.60
N LYS A 94 22.69 -29.79 -20.17
CA LYS A 94 23.23 -30.80 -21.08
C LYS A 94 22.16 -31.36 -22.02
N ASN A 95 20.99 -31.70 -21.47
CA ASN A 95 19.88 -32.24 -22.25
C ASN A 95 19.25 -31.17 -23.16
N VAL A 96 19.00 -29.97 -22.62
CA VAL A 96 18.43 -28.84 -23.39
C VAL A 96 19.29 -28.52 -24.62
N PHE A 97 20.61 -28.42 -24.44
CA PHE A 97 21.51 -28.09 -25.55
C PHE A 97 21.70 -29.25 -26.53
N ALA A 98 21.61 -30.51 -26.07
CA ALA A 98 21.65 -31.67 -26.96
C ALA A 98 20.42 -31.71 -27.88
N THR A 99 19.24 -31.34 -27.37
CA THR A 99 18.02 -31.30 -28.17
C THR A 99 18.00 -30.15 -29.17
N SER A 100 18.60 -29.00 -28.82
CA SER A 100 18.62 -27.81 -29.66
C SER A 100 19.75 -27.81 -30.71
N ALA A 101 20.69 -28.76 -30.64
CA ALA A 101 21.85 -28.84 -31.53
C ALA A 101 21.48 -29.10 -33.02
N LYS A 102 20.25 -29.51 -33.32
CA LYS A 102 19.82 -29.86 -34.68
C LYS A 102 19.43 -28.66 -35.56
N GLU A 103 19.21 -27.47 -34.98
CA GLU A 103 18.55 -26.36 -35.68
C GLU A 103 19.33 -25.04 -35.68
N ILE A 104 20.45 -24.92 -34.95
CA ILE A 104 21.05 -23.60 -34.66
C ILE A 104 22.27 -23.31 -35.55
N ARG A 105 22.13 -22.32 -36.44
CA ARG A 105 23.25 -21.60 -37.07
C ARG A 105 23.37 -20.21 -36.44
N GLY A 106 24.25 -20.05 -35.45
CA GLY A 106 24.46 -18.78 -34.74
C GLY A 106 24.49 -18.93 -33.22
N VAL A 107 24.34 -17.82 -32.50
CA VAL A 107 24.16 -17.80 -31.04
C VAL A 107 22.79 -18.38 -30.71
N ALA A 108 22.74 -19.38 -29.83
CA ALA A 108 21.49 -20.01 -29.42
C ALA A 108 20.71 -19.11 -28.45
N GLU A 109 19.40 -18.99 -28.61
CA GLU A 109 18.54 -18.21 -27.71
C GLU A 109 17.58 -19.14 -26.96
N PHE A 110 17.48 -18.96 -25.65
CA PHE A 110 16.59 -19.73 -24.78
C PHE A 110 15.76 -18.80 -23.91
N GLU A 111 14.43 -18.92 -23.96
CA GLU A 111 13.57 -18.13 -23.09
C GLU A 111 13.52 -18.74 -21.69
N LEU A 112 13.74 -17.91 -20.66
CA LEU A 112 13.68 -18.39 -19.26
C LEU A 112 12.31 -18.99 -18.93
N LYS A 113 11.22 -18.43 -19.47
CA LYS A 113 9.86 -18.95 -19.26
C LYS A 113 9.68 -20.37 -19.80
N GLU A 114 10.40 -20.74 -20.85
CA GLU A 114 10.39 -22.11 -21.38
C GLU A 114 11.25 -23.05 -20.54
N LEU A 115 12.36 -22.55 -19.99
CA LEU A 115 13.24 -23.30 -19.11
C LEU A 115 12.62 -23.53 -17.73
N ALA A 116 11.81 -22.59 -17.24
CA ALA A 116 11.25 -22.52 -15.90
C ALA A 116 9.72 -22.27 -15.97
N LYS A 117 8.96 -23.32 -16.33
CA LYS A 117 7.54 -23.19 -16.73
C LYS A 117 6.53 -22.99 -15.60
N GLU A 118 6.77 -23.60 -14.43
CA GLU A 118 5.78 -23.70 -13.35
C GLU A 118 5.80 -22.50 -12.39
N HIS A 119 6.90 -21.76 -12.33
CA HIS A 119 7.09 -20.62 -11.43
C HIS A 119 7.93 -19.53 -12.08
N GLU A 120 7.54 -18.26 -11.87
CA GLU A 120 8.30 -17.11 -12.37
C GLU A 120 9.60 -16.96 -11.58
N VAL A 121 10.71 -16.75 -12.29
CA VAL A 121 12.04 -16.57 -11.69
C VAL A 121 12.61 -15.22 -12.11
N GLY A 122 13.02 -14.42 -11.14
CA GLY A 122 13.66 -13.14 -11.38
C GLY A 122 15.07 -13.28 -11.96
N VAL A 123 15.53 -12.23 -12.65
CA VAL A 123 16.87 -12.21 -13.25
C VAL A 123 17.96 -12.45 -12.21
N ASP A 124 17.88 -11.80 -11.05
CA ASP A 124 18.91 -11.89 -10.01
C ASP A 124 19.03 -13.31 -9.43
N ALA A 125 17.91 -14.05 -9.34
CA ALA A 125 17.93 -15.45 -8.93
C ALA A 125 18.61 -16.34 -9.98
N VAL A 126 18.27 -16.18 -11.27
CA VAL A 126 18.93 -16.91 -12.35
C VAL A 126 20.42 -16.59 -12.41
N VAL A 127 20.79 -15.32 -12.33
CA VAL A 127 22.20 -14.88 -12.30
C VAL A 127 22.94 -15.49 -11.12
N THR A 128 22.31 -15.61 -9.95
CA THR A 128 22.91 -16.27 -8.77
C THR A 128 23.19 -17.75 -9.03
N VAL A 129 22.24 -18.45 -9.64
CA VAL A 129 22.39 -19.87 -9.99
C VAL A 129 23.46 -20.08 -11.06
N LEU A 130 23.46 -19.26 -12.11
CA LEU A 130 24.46 -19.32 -13.18
C LEU A 130 25.85 -18.98 -12.65
N ALA A 131 26.00 -17.94 -11.84
CA ALA A 131 27.28 -17.60 -11.22
C ALA A 131 27.86 -18.77 -10.40
N TYR A 132 27.02 -19.52 -9.71
CA TYR A 132 27.44 -20.74 -9.02
C TYR A 132 27.90 -21.82 -10.01
N LEU A 133 27.22 -22.02 -11.14
CA LEU A 133 27.66 -22.98 -12.17
C LEU A 133 29.03 -22.63 -12.78
N TYR A 134 29.34 -21.34 -12.92
CA TYR A 134 30.65 -20.89 -13.41
C TYR A 134 31.75 -21.03 -12.36
N SER A 135 31.49 -20.52 -11.15
CA SER A 135 32.54 -20.35 -10.13
C SER A 135 32.60 -21.51 -9.13
N GLY A 136 31.50 -22.22 -8.89
CA GLY A 136 31.33 -23.14 -7.76
C GLY A 136 31.27 -22.42 -6.40
N LYS A 137 31.15 -21.09 -6.38
CA LYS A 137 31.11 -20.27 -5.16
C LYS A 137 29.69 -19.82 -4.89
N VAL A 138 29.27 -19.91 -3.64
CA VAL A 138 28.00 -19.36 -3.17
C VAL A 138 28.18 -17.87 -2.93
N ARG A 139 27.45 -17.05 -3.69
CA ARG A 139 27.43 -15.59 -3.48
C ARG A 139 26.57 -15.25 -2.25
N PRO A 140 26.91 -14.20 -1.49
CA PRO A 140 26.03 -13.70 -0.44
C PRO A 140 24.72 -13.19 -1.03
N LEU A 141 23.65 -13.13 -0.21
CA LEU A 141 22.37 -12.59 -0.66
C LEU A 141 22.55 -11.15 -1.18
N PRO A 142 22.11 -10.83 -2.41
CA PRO A 142 22.29 -9.50 -2.96
C PRO A 142 21.39 -8.50 -2.21
N LYS A 143 22.02 -7.56 -1.49
CA LYS A 143 21.32 -6.54 -0.70
C LYS A 143 20.32 -5.72 -1.53
N ALA A 144 20.61 -5.49 -2.81
CA ALA A 144 19.75 -4.73 -3.70
C ALA A 144 18.35 -5.36 -3.88
N VAL A 145 18.23 -6.69 -3.81
CA VAL A 145 16.95 -7.40 -4.02
C VAL A 145 16.38 -8.02 -2.75
N CYS A 146 17.19 -8.14 -1.69
CA CYS A 146 16.82 -8.78 -0.42
C CYS A 146 16.53 -7.77 0.71
N VAL A 147 16.23 -6.51 0.37
CA VAL A 147 15.93 -5.43 1.32
C VAL A 147 14.55 -4.87 0.98
N CYS A 148 13.69 -4.75 2.00
CA CYS A 148 12.39 -4.11 1.84
C CYS A 148 12.45 -2.62 2.20
N VAL A 149 11.39 -1.87 1.87
CA VAL A 149 11.31 -0.42 2.11
C VAL A 149 11.10 -0.06 3.60
N ASP A 150 10.76 -1.04 4.44
CA ASP A 150 10.54 -0.79 5.87
C ASP A 150 11.88 -0.69 6.61
N GLU A 151 12.22 0.53 7.05
CA GLU A 151 13.45 0.85 7.79
C GLU A 151 13.54 0.13 9.16
N ASP A 152 12.40 -0.23 9.76
CA ASP A 152 12.35 -0.96 11.03
C ASP A 152 12.53 -2.48 10.85
N CYS A 153 12.67 -2.95 9.60
CA CYS A 153 12.80 -4.37 9.30
C CYS A 153 14.26 -4.83 9.40
N GLN A 154 14.50 -5.93 10.11
CA GLN A 154 15.84 -6.56 10.17
C GLN A 154 16.23 -7.35 8.91
N HIS A 155 15.33 -7.42 7.93
CA HIS A 155 15.49 -8.15 6.66
C HIS A 155 15.98 -9.62 6.82
N VAL A 156 15.50 -10.31 7.86
CA VAL A 156 15.81 -11.75 8.07
C VAL A 156 14.88 -12.64 7.27
N ALA A 157 13.58 -12.30 7.24
CA ALA A 157 12.52 -13.10 6.61
C ALA A 157 11.44 -12.19 6.01
N CYS A 158 11.82 -11.00 5.52
CA CYS A 158 10.86 -10.15 4.80
C CYS A 158 10.61 -10.71 3.40
N ARG A 159 9.50 -10.30 2.78
CA ARG A 159 9.07 -10.82 1.48
C ARG A 159 10.15 -10.78 0.39
N PRO A 160 10.94 -9.71 0.20
CA PRO A 160 12.05 -9.71 -0.75
C PRO A 160 13.10 -10.82 -0.53
N VAL A 161 13.39 -11.16 0.73
CA VAL A 161 14.33 -12.24 1.08
C VAL A 161 13.71 -13.59 0.74
N VAL A 162 12.45 -13.81 1.16
CA VAL A 162 11.74 -15.08 0.90
C VAL A 162 11.57 -15.30 -0.60
N ASP A 163 11.07 -14.30 -1.34
CA ASP A 163 10.92 -14.35 -2.80
C ASP A 163 12.25 -14.74 -3.47
N PHE A 164 13.34 -14.04 -3.14
CA PHE A 164 14.65 -14.34 -3.74
C PHE A 164 15.13 -15.76 -3.43
N MET A 165 15.01 -16.21 -2.17
CA MET A 165 15.45 -17.55 -1.77
C MET A 165 14.61 -18.65 -2.42
N VAL A 166 13.30 -18.44 -2.55
CA VAL A 166 12.35 -19.34 -3.19
C VAL A 166 12.61 -19.42 -4.69
N GLU A 167 12.83 -18.28 -5.36
CA GLU A 167 13.20 -18.21 -6.78
C GLU A 167 14.51 -18.97 -7.05
N VAL A 168 15.53 -18.79 -6.19
CA VAL A 168 16.81 -19.51 -6.33
C VAL A 168 16.64 -21.02 -6.07
N LEU A 169 15.85 -21.41 -5.06
CA LEU A 169 15.54 -22.81 -4.79
C LEU A 169 14.88 -23.47 -6.02
N TYR A 170 13.84 -22.84 -6.56
CA TYR A 170 13.10 -23.34 -7.71
C TYR A 170 13.98 -23.43 -8.96
N ALA A 171 14.76 -22.38 -9.27
CA ALA A 171 15.68 -22.38 -10.40
C ALA A 171 16.75 -23.47 -10.26
N SER A 172 17.30 -23.64 -9.05
CA SER A 172 18.29 -24.67 -8.76
C SER A 172 17.72 -26.09 -8.92
N SER A 173 16.48 -26.31 -8.48
CA SER A 173 15.78 -27.58 -8.66
C SER A 173 15.51 -27.85 -10.15
N THR A 174 14.98 -26.87 -10.86
CA THR A 174 14.68 -26.94 -12.30
C THR A 174 15.94 -27.24 -13.12
N PHE A 175 17.05 -26.56 -12.83
CA PHE A 175 18.32 -26.76 -13.50
C PHE A 175 19.13 -27.94 -12.94
N GLN A 176 18.56 -28.72 -12.01
CA GLN A 176 19.12 -29.94 -11.45
C GLN A 176 20.49 -29.74 -10.76
N ILE A 177 20.56 -28.73 -9.87
CA ILE A 177 21.75 -28.34 -9.11
C ILE A 177 21.54 -28.67 -7.63
N SER A 178 21.79 -29.93 -7.28
CA SER A 178 21.44 -30.50 -5.97
C SER A 178 22.05 -29.78 -4.76
N GLU A 179 23.26 -29.25 -4.92
CA GLU A 179 24.03 -28.58 -3.88
C GLU A 179 23.39 -27.24 -3.49
N LEU A 180 22.92 -26.48 -4.49
CA LEU A 180 22.18 -25.23 -4.25
C LEU A 180 20.80 -25.51 -3.67
N VAL A 181 20.11 -26.56 -4.14
CA VAL A 181 18.83 -26.98 -3.56
C VAL A 181 18.99 -27.26 -2.06
N ALA A 182 19.97 -28.09 -1.68
CA ALA A 182 20.22 -28.42 -0.27
C ALA A 182 20.58 -27.18 0.57
N LEU A 183 21.37 -26.26 0.01
CA LEU A 183 21.75 -25.01 0.68
C LEU A 183 20.54 -24.12 0.96
N TYR A 184 19.76 -23.79 -0.07
CA TYR A 184 18.62 -22.87 0.06
C TYR A 184 17.47 -23.50 0.82
N GLN A 185 17.30 -24.83 0.75
CA GLN A 185 16.37 -25.56 1.60
C GLN A 185 16.72 -25.36 3.08
N ARG A 186 18.00 -25.49 3.46
CA ARG A 186 18.45 -25.24 4.83
C ARG A 186 18.23 -23.79 5.26
N GLN A 187 18.60 -22.83 4.41
CA GLN A 187 18.42 -21.43 4.74
C GLN A 187 16.95 -21.05 4.90
N LEU A 188 16.05 -21.60 4.06
CA LEU A 188 14.60 -21.40 4.20
C LEU A 188 14.08 -21.98 5.52
N LEU A 189 14.50 -23.19 5.88
CA LEU A 189 14.16 -23.82 7.17
C LEU A 189 14.56 -22.92 8.36
N ASP A 190 15.73 -22.26 8.30
CA ASP A 190 16.24 -21.40 9.37
C ASP A 190 15.42 -20.11 9.57
N ILE A 191 14.67 -19.68 8.55
CA ILE A 191 13.86 -18.45 8.59
C ILE A 191 12.35 -18.70 8.72
N LEU A 192 11.88 -19.95 8.59
CA LEU A 192 10.45 -20.29 8.61
C LEU A 192 9.72 -19.74 9.84
N GLU A 193 10.32 -19.85 11.04
CA GLU A 193 9.69 -19.39 12.29
C GLU A 193 9.56 -17.87 12.39
N LYS A 194 10.28 -17.13 11.53
CA LYS A 194 10.27 -15.66 11.49
C LYS A 194 9.46 -15.12 10.30
N ALA A 195 9.09 -15.99 9.35
CA ALA A 195 8.35 -15.62 8.16
C ALA A 195 6.86 -15.44 8.49
N ALA A 196 6.17 -14.58 7.73
CA ALA A 196 4.73 -14.48 7.82
C ALA A 196 4.06 -15.75 7.27
N VAL A 197 2.84 -16.06 7.72
CA VAL A 197 2.10 -17.26 7.26
C VAL A 197 1.94 -17.27 5.74
N ASP A 198 1.65 -16.11 5.14
CA ASP A 198 1.50 -15.96 3.69
C ASP A 198 2.84 -16.19 2.93
N ASP A 199 3.98 -15.95 3.59
CA ASP A 199 5.31 -16.27 3.05
C ASP A 199 5.61 -17.77 3.17
N ILE A 200 5.18 -18.42 4.26
CA ILE A 200 5.32 -19.88 4.42
C ILE A 200 4.48 -20.62 3.37
N LEU A 201 3.29 -20.10 3.00
CA LEU A 201 2.47 -20.64 1.92
C LEU A 201 3.20 -20.59 0.57
N LEU A 202 3.91 -19.50 0.27
CA LEU A 202 4.77 -19.41 -0.92
C LEU A 202 5.89 -20.45 -0.87
N VAL A 203 6.59 -20.57 0.27
CA VAL A 203 7.67 -21.55 0.42
C VAL A 203 7.14 -22.98 0.23
N LEU A 204 5.97 -23.29 0.78
CA LEU A 204 5.32 -24.59 0.63
C LEU A 204 4.96 -24.88 -0.82
N SER A 205 4.36 -23.93 -1.54
CA SER A 205 3.95 -24.15 -2.94
C SER A 205 5.15 -24.44 -3.84
N VAL A 206 6.27 -23.72 -3.65
CA VAL A 206 7.50 -23.97 -4.40
C VAL A 206 8.20 -25.25 -3.96
N ALA A 207 8.24 -25.57 -2.67
CA ALA A 207 8.78 -26.83 -2.19
C ALA A 207 8.03 -28.03 -2.80
N ASN A 208 6.71 -27.91 -3.00
CA ASN A 208 5.90 -28.92 -3.68
C ASN A 208 6.28 -29.07 -5.16
N MET A 209 6.45 -27.97 -5.90
CA MET A 209 6.92 -28.00 -7.29
C MET A 209 8.31 -28.63 -7.43
N CYS A 210 9.18 -28.44 -6.44
CA CYS A 210 10.52 -29.05 -6.42
C CYS A 210 10.52 -30.55 -6.08
N GLY A 211 9.38 -31.12 -5.69
CA GLY A 211 9.20 -32.54 -5.43
C GLY A 211 10.14 -33.10 -4.34
N LYS A 212 10.66 -34.31 -4.58
CA LYS A 212 11.41 -35.08 -3.57
C LYS A 212 12.64 -34.36 -3.00
N ALA A 213 13.27 -33.49 -3.77
CA ALA A 213 14.45 -32.75 -3.30
C ALA A 213 14.11 -31.81 -2.13
N CYS A 214 12.85 -31.38 -1.98
CA CYS A 214 12.41 -30.44 -0.96
C CYS A 214 11.48 -31.08 0.10
N GLU A 215 11.39 -32.40 0.19
CA GLU A 215 10.43 -33.11 1.07
C GLU A 215 10.52 -32.66 2.55
N ARG A 216 11.73 -32.49 3.08
CA ARG A 216 11.92 -32.00 4.46
C ARG A 216 11.41 -30.58 4.67
N LEU A 217 11.55 -29.72 3.66
CA LEU A 217 11.06 -28.33 3.75
C LEU A 217 9.54 -28.30 3.64
N LEU A 218 8.99 -29.07 2.69
CA LEU A 218 7.56 -29.26 2.52
C LEU A 218 6.90 -29.75 3.82
N ALA A 219 7.44 -30.81 4.45
CA ALA A 219 6.92 -31.34 5.70
C ALA A 219 6.94 -30.30 6.84
N ARG A 220 8.02 -29.51 6.96
CA ARG A 220 8.13 -28.48 7.98
C ARG A 220 7.19 -27.30 7.74
N CYS A 221 7.00 -26.89 6.48
CA CYS A 221 6.02 -25.86 6.13
C CYS A 221 4.59 -26.33 6.45
N ILE A 222 4.24 -27.58 6.12
CA ILE A 222 2.92 -28.16 6.47
C ILE A 222 2.73 -28.12 7.98
N GLU A 223 3.70 -28.58 8.77
CA GLU A 223 3.61 -28.55 10.23
C GLU A 223 3.39 -27.12 10.77
N SER A 224 4.07 -26.13 10.18
CA SER A 224 3.92 -24.74 10.56
C SER A 224 2.53 -24.19 10.22
N ILE A 225 1.98 -24.54 9.05
CA ILE A 225 0.66 -24.09 8.60
C ILE A 225 -0.47 -24.78 9.37
N VAL A 226 -0.31 -26.06 9.73
CA VAL A 226 -1.27 -26.78 10.57
C VAL A 226 -1.48 -26.04 11.90
N LYS A 227 -0.42 -25.44 12.45
CA LYS A 227 -0.46 -24.67 13.71
C LYS A 227 -0.77 -23.17 13.52
N SER A 228 -0.90 -22.68 12.29
CA SER A 228 -1.14 -21.27 12.01
C SER A 228 -2.63 -20.91 11.97
N ASP A 229 -2.91 -19.62 11.86
CA ASP A 229 -4.23 -19.01 11.69
C ASP A 229 -4.69 -18.93 10.22
N ALA A 230 -4.01 -19.64 9.30
CA ALA A 230 -4.42 -19.68 7.88
C ALA A 230 -5.80 -20.33 7.74
N ASP A 231 -6.76 -19.60 7.18
CA ASP A 231 -8.11 -20.08 6.95
C ASP A 231 -8.21 -20.99 5.72
N THR A 232 -9.25 -21.83 5.67
CA THR A 232 -9.46 -22.81 4.61
C THR A 232 -9.56 -22.19 3.21
N ILE A 233 -10.11 -20.97 3.08
CA ILE A 233 -10.24 -20.29 1.78
C ILE A 233 -8.85 -19.91 1.28
N THR A 234 -8.01 -19.33 2.14
CA THR A 234 -6.63 -18.99 1.81
C THR A 234 -5.82 -20.22 1.42
N LEU A 235 -6.02 -21.35 2.11
CA LEU A 235 -5.39 -22.62 1.76
C LEU A 235 -5.85 -23.13 0.38
N ASP A 236 -7.17 -23.17 0.13
CA ASP A 236 -7.77 -23.62 -1.14
C ASP A 236 -7.30 -22.78 -2.34
N LYS A 237 -7.09 -21.48 -2.15
CA LYS A 237 -6.63 -20.57 -3.22
C LYS A 237 -5.11 -20.64 -3.45
N SER A 238 -4.34 -21.04 -2.44
CA SER A 238 -2.86 -20.98 -2.49
C SER A 238 -2.19 -22.33 -2.77
N LEU A 239 -2.86 -23.45 -2.48
CA LEU A 239 -2.24 -24.78 -2.45
C LEU A 239 -3.05 -25.83 -3.23
N PRO A 240 -2.39 -26.89 -3.75
CA PRO A 240 -3.06 -28.07 -4.29
C PRO A 240 -4.00 -28.76 -3.28
N GLN A 241 -5.11 -29.31 -3.77
CA GLN A 241 -6.19 -29.88 -2.94
C GLN A 241 -5.75 -31.04 -2.05
N ASP A 242 -4.78 -31.84 -2.49
CA ASP A 242 -4.21 -32.94 -1.71
C ASP A 242 -3.47 -32.44 -0.46
N ILE A 243 -2.72 -31.35 -0.60
CA ILE A 243 -2.02 -30.69 0.51
C ILE A 243 -3.03 -30.01 1.44
N VAL A 244 -4.02 -29.31 0.89
CA VAL A 244 -5.07 -28.67 1.71
C VAL A 244 -5.80 -29.72 2.55
N LYS A 245 -6.18 -30.84 1.93
CA LYS A 245 -6.81 -31.96 2.63
C LYS A 245 -5.91 -32.50 3.75
N GLN A 246 -4.63 -32.70 3.47
CA GLN A 246 -3.66 -33.15 4.48
C GLN A 246 -3.59 -32.18 5.68
N ILE A 247 -3.54 -30.87 5.43
CA ILE A 247 -3.51 -29.84 6.49
C ILE A 247 -4.80 -29.88 7.32
N VAL A 248 -5.95 -29.90 6.65
CA VAL A 248 -7.27 -29.92 7.31
C VAL A 248 -7.46 -31.18 8.15
N ASP A 249 -7.10 -32.36 7.63
CA ASP A 249 -7.22 -33.61 8.37
C ASP A 249 -6.25 -33.63 9.57
N SER A 250 -5.03 -33.09 9.42
CA SER A 250 -4.09 -32.94 10.54
C SER A 250 -4.59 -32.00 11.64
N ARG A 251 -5.26 -30.89 11.28
CA ARG A 251 -5.87 -29.97 12.25
C ARG A 251 -6.97 -30.62 13.08
N LYS A 252 -7.81 -31.44 12.43
CA LYS A 252 -8.87 -32.22 13.10
C LYS A 252 -8.28 -33.24 14.09
N GLU A 253 -7.25 -33.98 13.67
CA GLU A 253 -6.58 -34.97 14.54
C GLU A 253 -6.01 -34.33 15.81
N LEU A 254 -5.45 -33.13 15.68
CA LEU A 254 -4.89 -32.37 16.80
C LEU A 254 -5.95 -31.66 17.67
N SER A 255 -7.24 -31.81 17.36
CA SER A 255 -8.34 -31.07 18.00
C SER A 255 -8.11 -29.55 18.02
N LEU A 256 -7.36 -29.04 17.02
CA LEU A 256 -7.15 -27.61 16.80
C LEU A 256 -8.41 -26.95 16.24
N ASP A 257 -9.48 -27.71 16.00
CA ASP A 257 -10.83 -27.22 15.72
C ASP A 257 -11.38 -26.28 16.83
N LYS A 258 -10.75 -26.19 18.01
CA LYS A 258 -11.04 -25.14 19.01
C LYS A 258 -10.52 -23.75 18.64
N LEU A 259 -9.56 -23.61 17.72
CA LEU A 259 -9.25 -22.36 17.03
C LEU A 259 -10.27 -22.06 15.91
N GLU A 260 -11.02 -23.07 15.47
CA GLU A 260 -12.17 -22.97 14.58
C GLU A 260 -13.49 -22.89 15.36
N SER A 261 -13.65 -21.90 16.24
CA SER A 261 -15.02 -21.56 16.68
C SER A 261 -15.81 -21.00 15.49
N ASN A 262 -16.46 -21.90 14.73
CA ASN A 262 -17.57 -21.69 13.78
C ASN A 262 -17.27 -21.48 12.27
N SER A 263 -16.18 -22.00 11.70
CA SER A 263 -15.79 -21.69 10.30
C SER A 263 -15.86 -22.85 9.28
N VAL A 264 -16.86 -23.74 9.36
CA VAL A 264 -17.37 -24.26 8.08
C VAL A 264 -18.12 -23.08 7.50
N PRO A 265 -17.69 -22.46 6.36
CA PRO A 265 -18.47 -21.38 5.81
C PRO A 265 -19.85 -21.95 5.58
N ASP A 266 -20.86 -21.32 6.17
CA ASP A 266 -22.26 -21.69 5.99
C ASP A 266 -22.47 -21.96 4.49
N LYS A 267 -23.27 -22.96 4.14
CA LYS A 267 -23.60 -23.24 2.75
C LYS A 267 -24.00 -21.96 2.01
N HIS A 268 -24.61 -21.01 2.73
CA HIS A 268 -24.92 -19.69 2.24
C HIS A 268 -23.68 -18.80 2.00
N VAL A 269 -22.72 -18.69 2.95
CA VAL A 269 -21.42 -17.99 2.74
C VAL A 269 -20.67 -18.55 1.53
N LYS A 270 -20.60 -19.89 1.37
CA LYS A 270 -19.97 -20.51 0.20
C LYS A 270 -20.64 -20.11 -1.13
N ARG A 271 -21.97 -19.90 -1.13
CA ARG A 271 -22.68 -19.41 -2.33
C ARG A 271 -22.32 -17.96 -2.62
N ILE A 272 -22.19 -17.12 -1.61
CA ILE A 272 -21.75 -15.72 -1.75
C ILE A 272 -20.33 -15.68 -2.34
N HIS A 273 -19.39 -16.45 -1.80
CA HIS A 273 -18.02 -16.52 -2.34
C HIS A 273 -17.97 -17.06 -3.78
N ARG A 274 -18.82 -18.02 -4.13
CA ARG A 274 -18.93 -18.52 -5.52
C ARG A 274 -19.51 -17.48 -6.49
N ALA A 275 -20.46 -16.67 -6.03
CA ALA A 275 -20.99 -15.55 -6.81
C ALA A 275 -19.89 -14.50 -7.07
N LEU A 276 -19.07 -14.22 -6.05
CA LEU A 276 -17.90 -13.35 -6.17
C LEU A 276 -16.82 -13.93 -7.09
N ASP A 277 -16.55 -15.24 -7.05
CA ASP A 277 -15.66 -15.92 -8.00
C ASP A 277 -16.15 -15.85 -9.45
N SER A 278 -17.46 -15.61 -9.65
CA SER A 278 -18.10 -15.48 -10.96
C SER A 278 -18.31 -14.01 -11.37
N ASP A 279 -17.81 -13.05 -10.60
CA ASP A 279 -18.00 -11.61 -10.77
C ASP A 279 -19.49 -11.18 -10.87
N ASP A 280 -20.40 -11.92 -10.21
CA ASP A 280 -21.85 -11.68 -10.25
C ASP A 280 -22.34 -10.99 -8.96
N VAL A 281 -22.17 -9.67 -8.92
CA VAL A 281 -22.59 -8.83 -7.78
C VAL A 281 -24.11 -8.80 -7.61
N GLU A 282 -24.88 -9.01 -8.68
CA GLU A 282 -26.35 -9.08 -8.59
C GLU A 282 -26.82 -10.39 -7.95
N LEU A 283 -26.13 -11.50 -8.21
CA LEU A 283 -26.35 -12.74 -7.48
C LEU A 283 -25.98 -12.59 -5.99
N VAL A 284 -24.88 -11.89 -5.67
CA VAL A 284 -24.57 -11.54 -4.28
C VAL A 284 -25.72 -10.74 -3.66
N ARG A 285 -26.25 -9.72 -4.35
CA ARG A 285 -27.41 -8.92 -3.90
C ARG A 285 -28.65 -9.79 -3.67
N MET A 286 -28.93 -10.75 -4.55
CA MET A 286 -30.05 -11.68 -4.38
C MET A 286 -29.87 -12.58 -3.16
N LEU A 287 -28.67 -13.15 -2.96
CA LEU A 287 -28.36 -13.99 -1.80
C LEU A 287 -28.51 -13.21 -0.49
N LEU A 288 -28.05 -11.96 -0.43
CA LEU A 288 -28.21 -11.11 0.75
C LEU A 288 -29.68 -10.81 1.09
N LYS A 289 -30.57 -10.73 0.09
CA LYS A 289 -32.01 -10.53 0.31
C LYS A 289 -32.70 -11.75 0.94
N GLU A 290 -32.12 -12.94 0.84
CA GLU A 290 -32.61 -14.14 1.55
C GLU A 290 -32.46 -13.99 3.08
N GLY A 291 -31.62 -13.05 3.55
CA GLY A 291 -31.53 -12.63 4.96
C GLY A 291 -30.78 -13.60 5.87
N HIS A 292 -30.03 -14.55 5.30
CA HIS A 292 -29.34 -15.59 6.06
C HIS A 292 -27.98 -15.17 6.61
N THR A 293 -27.20 -14.36 5.87
CA THR A 293 -25.93 -13.78 6.35
C THR A 293 -25.71 -12.39 5.77
N THR A 294 -25.07 -11.50 6.53
CA THR A 294 -24.62 -10.19 6.01
C THR A 294 -23.32 -10.31 5.21
N LEU A 295 -22.91 -9.24 4.51
CA LEU A 295 -21.61 -9.19 3.83
C LEU A 295 -20.44 -9.31 4.83
N ASP A 296 -20.59 -8.71 6.01
CA ASP A 296 -19.56 -8.71 7.06
C ASP A 296 -19.43 -10.11 7.69
N ASP A 297 -20.55 -10.76 8.01
CA ASP A 297 -20.56 -12.15 8.53
C ASP A 297 -19.94 -13.14 7.53
N ALA A 298 -20.12 -12.89 6.24
CA ALA A 298 -19.54 -13.69 5.16
C ALA A 298 -18.07 -13.32 4.86
N PHE A 299 -17.51 -12.28 5.50
CA PHE A 299 -16.23 -11.66 5.13
C PHE A 299 -16.11 -11.43 3.61
N ALA A 300 -17.23 -11.09 2.97
CA ALA A 300 -17.34 -11.03 1.51
C ALA A 300 -16.46 -9.94 0.92
N LEU A 301 -16.29 -8.81 1.63
CA LEU A 301 -15.40 -7.74 1.19
C LEU A 301 -13.92 -8.14 1.30
N HIS A 302 -13.52 -8.83 2.38
CA HIS A 302 -12.16 -9.41 2.49
C HIS A 302 -11.88 -10.40 1.36
N TYR A 303 -12.86 -11.26 1.04
CA TYR A 303 -12.78 -12.21 -0.06
C TYR A 303 -12.63 -11.50 -1.41
N ALA A 304 -13.48 -10.52 -1.70
CA ALA A 304 -13.44 -9.78 -2.96
C ALA A 304 -12.11 -9.03 -3.14
N VAL A 305 -11.64 -8.34 -2.09
CA VAL A 305 -10.36 -7.63 -2.10
C VAL A 305 -9.18 -8.60 -2.30
N ALA A 306 -9.22 -9.81 -1.75
CA ALA A 306 -8.17 -10.80 -1.91
C ALA A 306 -8.16 -11.45 -3.31
N TYR A 307 -9.32 -11.83 -3.84
CA TYR A 307 -9.42 -12.79 -4.95
C TYR A 307 -10.17 -12.31 -6.20
N CYS A 308 -11.08 -11.33 -6.10
CA CYS A 308 -11.89 -10.85 -7.23
C CYS A 308 -11.23 -9.68 -7.94
N ASP A 309 -11.69 -9.28 -9.12
CA ASP A 309 -11.11 -8.12 -9.80
C ASP A 309 -11.39 -6.79 -9.05
N ALA A 310 -10.71 -5.71 -9.47
CA ALA A 310 -10.91 -4.39 -8.87
C ALA A 310 -12.34 -3.84 -9.12
N LYS A 311 -13.01 -4.28 -10.20
CA LYS A 311 -14.32 -3.78 -10.61
C LYS A 311 -15.43 -4.37 -9.72
N THR A 312 -15.48 -5.68 -9.57
CA THR A 312 -16.33 -6.44 -8.66
C THR A 312 -16.14 -5.93 -7.23
N THR A 313 -14.89 -5.65 -6.82
CA THR A 313 -14.61 -5.06 -5.51
C THR A 313 -15.23 -3.66 -5.35
N THR A 314 -15.11 -2.80 -6.36
CA THR A 314 -15.75 -1.46 -6.32
C THR A 314 -17.27 -1.52 -6.32
N GLU A 315 -17.86 -2.40 -7.13
CA GLU A 315 -19.32 -2.59 -7.17
C GLU A 315 -19.86 -3.10 -5.84
N LEU A 316 -19.13 -4.00 -5.18
CA LEU A 316 -19.47 -4.50 -3.84
C LEU A 316 -19.37 -3.39 -2.78
N LEU A 317 -18.33 -2.54 -2.86
CA LEU A 317 -18.18 -1.36 -1.98
C LEU A 317 -19.28 -0.31 -2.20
N ASP A 318 -19.77 -0.17 -3.43
CA ASP A 318 -20.83 0.78 -3.77
C ASP A 318 -22.21 0.37 -3.27
N LEU A 319 -22.38 -0.89 -2.83
CA LEU A 319 -23.58 -1.31 -2.11
C LEU A 319 -23.75 -0.56 -0.77
N GLY A 320 -22.65 -0.08 -0.16
CA GLY A 320 -22.68 0.76 1.04
C GLY A 320 -23.22 0.09 2.30
N ILE A 321 -23.30 -1.24 2.32
CA ILE A 321 -23.87 -2.04 3.41
C ILE A 321 -22.83 -2.86 4.21
N ALA A 322 -21.55 -2.83 3.81
CA ALA A 322 -20.46 -3.53 4.49
C ALA A 322 -19.59 -2.54 5.29
N ASP A 323 -19.12 -2.94 6.46
CA ASP A 323 -18.15 -2.16 7.23
C ASP A 323 -16.73 -2.35 6.68
N VAL A 324 -16.19 -1.30 6.06
CA VAL A 324 -14.83 -1.27 5.50
C VAL A 324 -13.72 -1.40 6.55
N ASN A 325 -14.03 -1.24 7.84
CA ASN A 325 -13.09 -1.40 8.93
C ASN A 325 -13.29 -2.72 9.69
N HIS A 326 -14.19 -3.58 9.22
CA HIS A 326 -14.41 -4.90 9.81
C HIS A 326 -13.13 -5.75 9.75
N ARG A 327 -12.86 -6.48 10.83
CA ARG A 327 -11.67 -7.32 10.96
C ARG A 327 -12.04 -8.77 10.73
N ASN A 328 -11.28 -9.46 9.87
CA ASN A 328 -11.43 -10.90 9.70
C ASN A 328 -10.89 -11.68 10.92
N GLN A 329 -10.99 -13.00 10.87
CA GLN A 329 -10.55 -13.89 11.94
C GLN A 329 -9.04 -13.76 12.28
N ARG A 330 -8.21 -13.34 11.32
CA ARG A 330 -6.77 -13.05 11.50
C ARG A 330 -6.51 -11.64 12.02
N GLY A 331 -7.56 -10.83 12.23
CA GLY A 331 -7.47 -9.44 12.67
C GLY A 331 -7.14 -8.43 11.57
N TYR A 332 -7.21 -8.81 10.29
CA TYR A 332 -6.98 -7.90 9.16
C TYR A 332 -8.24 -7.14 8.75
N THR A 333 -8.09 -5.83 8.51
CA THR A 333 -9.08 -5.03 7.78
C THR A 333 -8.89 -5.27 6.27
N VAL A 334 -9.89 -4.89 5.48
CA VAL A 334 -9.78 -4.96 4.01
C VAL A 334 -8.68 -4.05 3.46
N LEU A 335 -8.32 -2.98 4.18
CA LEU A 335 -7.19 -2.12 3.81
C LEU A 335 -5.86 -2.88 3.94
N HIS A 336 -5.67 -3.68 5.00
CA HIS A 336 -4.50 -4.55 5.15
C HIS A 336 -4.39 -5.55 3.99
N ILE A 337 -5.49 -6.22 3.61
CA ILE A 337 -5.50 -7.19 2.50
C ILE A 337 -5.19 -6.49 1.17
N SER A 338 -5.74 -5.30 0.94
CA SER A 338 -5.45 -4.53 -0.28
C SER A 338 -3.98 -4.12 -0.39
N ALA A 339 -3.33 -3.81 0.75
CA ALA A 339 -1.90 -3.53 0.82
C ALA A 339 -1.06 -4.78 0.50
N MET A 340 -1.51 -5.97 0.91
CA MET A 340 -0.88 -7.24 0.54
C MET A 340 -0.99 -7.52 -0.97
N ARG A 341 -2.15 -7.20 -1.55
CA ARG A 341 -2.41 -7.41 -2.98
C ARG A 341 -1.71 -6.40 -3.90
N LYS A 342 -1.23 -5.28 -3.36
CA LYS A 342 -0.53 -4.21 -4.11
C LYS A 342 -1.37 -3.61 -5.24
N GLU A 343 -2.68 -3.45 -5.01
CA GLU A 343 -3.60 -2.88 -6.00
C GLU A 343 -4.06 -1.46 -5.60
N PRO A 344 -3.48 -0.40 -6.21
CA PRO A 344 -3.71 0.98 -5.77
C PRO A 344 -5.16 1.43 -5.97
N LYS A 345 -5.86 0.93 -6.99
CA LYS A 345 -7.27 1.27 -7.24
C LYS A 345 -8.18 0.85 -6.08
N ILE A 346 -7.93 -0.34 -5.52
CA ILE A 346 -8.70 -0.86 -4.39
C ILE A 346 -8.37 -0.06 -3.13
N ILE A 347 -7.08 0.22 -2.88
CA ILE A 347 -6.65 1.05 -1.74
C ILE A 347 -7.35 2.42 -1.77
N VAL A 348 -7.34 3.12 -2.92
CA VAL A 348 -8.02 4.42 -3.06
C VAL A 348 -9.50 4.29 -2.77
N SER A 349 -10.17 3.27 -3.33
CA SER A 349 -11.61 3.06 -3.16
C SER A 349 -11.99 2.77 -1.71
N LEU A 350 -11.17 2.01 -0.98
CA LEU A 350 -11.37 1.75 0.45
C LEU A 350 -11.19 3.01 1.29
N LEU A 351 -10.14 3.81 1.00
CA LEU A 351 -9.89 5.07 1.69
C LEU A 351 -11.02 6.09 1.46
N THR A 352 -11.56 6.20 0.25
CA THR A 352 -12.73 7.07 -0.01
C THR A 352 -13.99 6.59 0.71
N LYS A 353 -14.12 5.29 0.98
CA LYS A 353 -15.23 4.71 1.74
C LYS A 353 -15.01 4.74 3.27
N GLY A 354 -13.95 5.40 3.76
CA GLY A 354 -13.70 5.60 5.19
C GLY A 354 -12.84 4.52 5.86
N ALA A 355 -12.05 3.76 5.09
CA ALA A 355 -11.08 2.84 5.67
C ALA A 355 -9.99 3.60 6.47
N ARG A 356 -9.68 3.13 7.68
CA ARG A 356 -8.73 3.75 8.60
C ARG A 356 -7.29 3.27 8.33
N PRO A 357 -6.37 4.14 7.87
CA PRO A 357 -4.97 3.76 7.64
C PRO A 357 -4.21 3.41 8.92
N SER A 358 -4.63 3.98 10.06
CA SER A 358 -3.99 3.82 11.36
C SER A 358 -4.32 2.50 12.07
N ASP A 359 -5.27 1.72 11.55
CA ASP A 359 -5.66 0.47 12.18
C ASP A 359 -4.48 -0.52 12.16
N LEU A 360 -4.26 -1.20 13.30
CA LEU A 360 -3.17 -2.15 13.45
C LEU A 360 -3.68 -3.58 13.40
N THR A 361 -2.88 -4.44 12.76
CA THR A 361 -2.98 -5.89 12.81
C THR A 361 -2.58 -6.43 14.19
N LEU A 362 -2.76 -7.74 14.41
CA LEU A 362 -2.35 -8.40 15.65
C LEU A 362 -0.83 -8.36 15.88
N ASP A 363 -0.03 -8.32 14.81
CA ASP A 363 1.42 -8.15 14.86
C ASP A 363 1.86 -6.67 14.92
N GLY A 364 0.92 -5.74 15.16
CA GLY A 364 1.20 -4.33 15.40
C GLY A 364 1.59 -3.54 14.14
N ARG A 365 1.20 -4.02 12.95
CA ARG A 365 1.51 -3.37 11.68
C ARG A 365 0.28 -2.68 11.12
N ASN A 366 0.47 -1.51 10.52
CA ASN A 366 -0.57 -0.88 9.71
C ASN A 366 -0.43 -1.25 8.22
N ALA A 367 -1.39 -0.81 7.40
CA ALA A 367 -1.40 -1.09 5.96
C ALA A 367 -0.15 -0.55 5.24
N LEU A 368 0.37 0.61 5.65
CA LEU A 368 1.58 1.19 5.07
C LEU A 368 2.81 0.30 5.32
N GLN A 369 3.03 -0.11 6.56
CA GLN A 369 4.14 -0.97 6.95
C GLN A 369 4.08 -2.33 6.24
N ILE A 370 2.88 -2.91 6.07
CA ILE A 370 2.70 -4.12 5.25
C ILE A 370 3.17 -3.87 3.82
N SER A 371 2.71 -2.80 3.18
CA SER A 371 3.11 -2.46 1.80
C SER A 371 4.62 -2.23 1.66
N LYS A 372 5.25 -1.54 2.62
CA LYS A 372 6.71 -1.33 2.67
C LYS A 372 7.48 -2.65 2.79
N ARG A 373 7.04 -3.57 3.66
CA ARG A 373 7.70 -4.88 3.86
C ARG A 373 7.59 -5.81 2.65
N LEU A 374 6.55 -5.63 1.83
CA LEU A 374 6.34 -6.41 0.62
C LEU A 374 7.07 -5.84 -0.61
N THR A 375 7.59 -4.61 -0.53
CA THR A 375 8.19 -3.90 -1.66
C THR A 375 9.71 -3.93 -1.57
N LYS A 376 10.38 -4.24 -2.68
CA LYS A 376 11.85 -4.22 -2.80
C LYS A 376 12.35 -2.77 -2.77
N ALA A 377 13.29 -2.43 -1.87
CA ALA A 377 13.81 -1.05 -1.72
C ALA A 377 14.41 -0.50 -3.02
N MET A 378 15.20 -1.29 -3.73
CA MET A 378 15.78 -0.91 -5.02
C MET A 378 14.73 -0.50 -6.08
N VAL A 379 13.52 -1.08 -6.05
CA VAL A 379 12.46 -0.73 -6.99
C VAL A 379 11.80 0.59 -6.57
N TYR A 380 11.68 0.83 -5.28
CA TYR A 380 11.09 2.03 -4.71
C TYR A 380 11.98 3.27 -4.91
N ASP A 381 13.28 3.15 -4.65
CA ASP A 381 14.25 4.27 -4.68
C ASP A 381 14.57 4.77 -6.10
N LYS A 382 14.27 3.97 -7.13
CA LYS A 382 14.48 4.38 -8.52
C LYS A 382 13.57 5.57 -8.85
N PRO A 383 14.10 6.68 -9.39
CA PRO A 383 13.27 7.80 -9.80
C PRO A 383 12.30 7.35 -10.90
N PRO A 384 11.05 7.86 -10.90
CA PRO A 384 10.11 7.55 -11.97
C PRO A 384 10.66 8.09 -13.29
N GLU A 385 10.78 7.23 -14.30
CA GLU A 385 11.16 7.66 -15.64
C GLU A 385 9.99 8.43 -16.27
N GLU A 386 10.26 9.64 -16.78
CA GLU A 386 9.24 10.50 -17.42
C GLU A 386 8.51 9.73 -18.53
N GLY A 387 7.17 9.66 -18.41
CA GLY A 387 6.29 9.01 -19.39
C GLY A 387 6.04 7.51 -19.19
N LYS A 388 6.66 6.84 -18.21
CA LYS A 388 6.33 5.45 -17.84
C LYS A 388 5.42 5.37 -16.62
N ALA A 389 4.52 4.40 -16.60
CA ALA A 389 3.66 4.15 -15.45
C ALA A 389 4.50 3.80 -14.22
N SER A 390 4.23 4.45 -13.08
CA SER A 390 4.89 4.12 -11.82
C SER A 390 4.57 2.67 -11.40
N PRO A 391 5.53 1.94 -10.80
CA PRO A 391 5.25 0.62 -10.25
C PRO A 391 4.10 0.66 -9.26
N LYS A 392 3.17 -0.31 -9.35
CA LYS A 392 1.99 -0.37 -8.48
C LYS A 392 2.36 -0.33 -6.99
N ASP A 393 3.40 -1.08 -6.61
CA ASP A 393 3.92 -1.18 -5.24
C ASP A 393 4.29 0.20 -4.66
N ARG A 394 5.02 1.00 -5.43
CA ARG A 394 5.41 2.36 -5.04
C ARG A 394 4.19 3.25 -4.87
N LEU A 395 3.26 3.20 -5.82
CA LEU A 395 2.03 3.99 -5.76
C LEU A 395 1.18 3.62 -4.53
N CYS A 396 1.11 2.34 -4.16
CA CYS A 396 0.42 1.90 -2.94
C CYS A 396 1.03 2.51 -1.68
N ILE A 397 2.37 2.49 -1.56
CA ILE A 397 3.10 3.12 -0.44
C ILE A 397 2.80 4.62 -0.41
N GLU A 398 2.95 5.35 -1.53
CA GLU A 398 2.72 6.79 -1.59
C GLU A 398 1.27 7.18 -1.20
N ILE A 399 0.26 6.41 -1.66
CA ILE A 399 -1.14 6.62 -1.30
C ILE A 399 -1.36 6.41 0.21
N LEU A 400 -0.83 5.32 0.77
CA LEU A 400 -1.00 5.00 2.19
C LEU A 400 -0.26 5.99 3.10
N GLU A 401 0.96 6.41 2.72
CA GLU A 401 1.68 7.45 3.46
C GLU A 401 0.92 8.79 3.43
N GLN A 402 0.34 9.14 2.28
CA GLN A 402 -0.48 10.35 2.16
C GLN A 402 -1.76 10.25 2.99
N ALA A 403 -2.34 9.06 3.11
CA ALA A 403 -3.51 8.80 3.93
C ALA A 403 -3.21 8.92 5.43
N GLU A 404 -2.05 8.43 5.91
CA GLU A 404 -1.63 8.60 7.32
C GLU A 404 -1.31 10.06 7.68
N ARG A 405 -0.72 10.82 6.75
CA ARG A 405 -0.45 12.25 6.96
C ARG A 405 -1.73 13.09 7.01
N ARG A 406 -2.84 12.59 6.46
CA ARG A 406 -4.15 13.24 6.55
C ARG A 406 -4.81 12.79 7.84
N ASP A 407 -4.93 13.72 8.78
CA ASP A 407 -5.57 13.52 10.09
C ASP A 407 -6.89 12.72 9.96
N PRO A 408 -7.11 11.63 10.74
CA PRO A 408 -8.30 10.78 10.64
C PRO A 408 -9.65 11.50 10.71
N LEU A 409 -9.69 12.70 11.29
CA LEU A 409 -10.86 13.59 11.32
C LEU A 409 -11.34 14.02 9.92
N LEU A 410 -10.52 13.83 8.88
CA LEU A 410 -10.87 14.12 7.50
C LEU A 410 -11.33 12.90 6.69
N GLY A 411 -11.22 11.68 7.23
CA GLY A 411 -11.72 10.46 6.56
C GLY A 411 -13.26 10.43 6.48
N GLU A 412 -13.92 10.83 7.56
CA GLU A 412 -15.37 11.06 7.59
C GLU A 412 -15.78 12.25 6.72
N ALA A 413 -14.92 13.29 6.63
CA ALA A 413 -15.13 14.44 5.76
C ALA A 413 -14.92 14.12 4.27
N ALA A 414 -14.07 13.15 3.91
CA ALA A 414 -13.82 12.74 2.54
C ALA A 414 -15.01 11.97 1.93
N LEU A 415 -15.70 11.15 2.73
CA LEU A 415 -16.97 10.52 2.36
C LEU A 415 -18.07 11.56 2.12
N SER A 416 -18.11 12.64 2.91
CA SER A 416 -19.00 13.78 2.68
C SER A 416 -18.61 14.63 1.47
N LEU A 417 -17.32 14.71 1.11
CA LEU A 417 -16.83 15.49 -0.03
C LEU A 417 -17.04 14.79 -1.39
N ALA A 418 -17.01 13.45 -1.42
CA ALA A 418 -17.32 12.69 -2.63
C ALA A 418 -18.81 12.80 -3.03
N MET A 419 -19.69 13.07 -2.06
CA MET A 419 -21.13 13.33 -2.27
C MET A 419 -21.43 14.81 -2.63
N ALA A 420 -20.42 15.69 -2.65
CA ALA A 420 -20.58 17.16 -2.68
C ALA A 420 -20.35 17.82 -4.04
N GLY A 421 -20.54 17.12 -5.18
CA GLY A 421 -20.44 17.76 -6.51
C GLY A 421 -21.44 18.92 -6.68
N ASP A 422 -22.66 18.73 -6.18
CA ASP A 422 -23.71 19.75 -6.20
C ASP A 422 -23.65 20.69 -4.96
N ASP A 423 -23.11 20.21 -3.83
CA ASP A 423 -23.01 20.99 -2.58
C ASP A 423 -21.83 21.98 -2.58
N LEU A 424 -20.72 21.71 -3.26
CA LEU A 424 -19.57 22.62 -3.36
C LEU A 424 -19.92 23.92 -4.10
N ARG A 425 -20.78 23.85 -5.11
CA ARG A 425 -21.26 25.03 -5.85
C ARG A 425 -22.20 25.87 -4.99
N MET A 426 -23.10 25.23 -4.25
CA MET A 426 -23.99 25.89 -3.29
C MET A 426 -23.21 26.53 -2.13
N LYS A 427 -22.18 25.84 -1.64
CA LYS A 427 -21.29 26.32 -0.59
C LYS A 427 -20.44 27.51 -1.04
N LEU A 428 -19.90 27.48 -2.25
CA LEU A 428 -19.18 28.62 -2.83
C LEU A 428 -20.12 29.85 -2.94
N LEU A 429 -21.34 29.65 -3.44
CA LEU A 429 -22.35 30.71 -3.55
C LEU A 429 -22.74 31.29 -2.18
N TYR A 430 -22.97 30.44 -1.19
CA TYR A 430 -23.28 30.87 0.17
C TYR A 430 -22.16 31.72 0.77
N LEU A 431 -20.91 31.29 0.61
CA LEU A 431 -19.74 32.00 1.14
C LEU A 431 -19.54 33.36 0.45
N GLU A 432 -19.73 33.44 -0.88
CA GLU A 432 -19.68 34.69 -1.64
C GLU A 432 -20.74 35.70 -1.16
N ASN A 433 -22.00 35.26 -1.08
CA ASN A 433 -23.10 36.12 -0.67
C ASN A 433 -22.93 36.62 0.77
N ARG A 434 -22.44 35.75 1.67
CA ARG A 434 -22.20 36.10 3.06
C ARG A 434 -21.06 37.10 3.23
N VAL A 435 -19.94 36.90 2.53
CA VAL A 435 -18.82 37.85 2.56
C VAL A 435 -19.23 39.16 1.89
N GLY A 436 -20.01 39.12 0.82
CA GLY A 436 -20.63 40.29 0.20
C GLY A 436 -21.52 41.09 1.15
N LEU A 437 -22.35 40.41 1.94
CA LEU A 437 -23.18 41.03 2.97
C LEU A 437 -22.32 41.65 4.10
N ALA A 438 -21.25 40.98 4.50
CA ALA A 438 -20.29 41.53 5.46
C ALA A 438 -19.60 42.80 4.93
N LYS A 439 -19.27 42.86 3.63
CA LYS A 439 -18.72 44.08 3.00
C LYS A 439 -19.71 45.24 3.00
N LEU A 440 -21.01 44.96 2.88
CA LEU A 440 -22.06 45.98 2.89
C LEU A 440 -22.25 46.56 4.29
N LEU A 441 -22.25 45.70 5.32
CA LEU A 441 -22.57 46.08 6.69
C LEU A 441 -21.35 46.50 7.52
N PHE A 442 -20.16 45.96 7.21
CA PHE A 442 -18.88 46.19 7.90
C PHE A 442 -17.73 46.37 6.89
N PRO A 443 -17.73 47.47 6.12
CA PRO A 443 -16.86 47.60 4.96
C PRO A 443 -15.36 47.58 5.30
N MET A 444 -14.97 48.11 6.47
CA MET A 444 -13.56 48.18 6.85
C MET A 444 -13.07 46.87 7.46
N GLU A 445 -13.86 46.25 8.32
CA GLU A 445 -13.57 45.00 9.02
C GLU A 445 -13.56 43.82 8.04
N ALA A 446 -14.54 43.78 7.13
CA ALA A 446 -14.58 42.77 6.07
C ALA A 446 -13.37 42.92 5.14
N LYS A 447 -12.98 44.16 4.81
CA LYS A 447 -11.79 44.42 3.99
C LYS A 447 -10.52 43.90 4.66
N VAL A 448 -10.30 44.20 5.94
CA VAL A 448 -9.14 43.69 6.68
C VAL A 448 -9.13 42.15 6.74
N ALA A 449 -10.27 41.52 6.99
CA ALA A 449 -10.37 40.06 7.01
C ALA A 449 -10.11 39.44 5.62
N MET A 450 -10.60 40.07 4.56
CA MET A 450 -10.36 39.65 3.17
C MET A 450 -8.89 39.80 2.76
N ASP A 451 -8.22 40.88 3.18
CA ASP A 451 -6.81 41.13 2.94
C ASP A 451 -5.93 40.07 3.63
N ILE A 452 -6.24 39.75 4.89
CA ILE A 452 -5.55 38.68 5.65
C ILE A 452 -5.76 37.32 4.99
N ALA A 453 -6.98 37.04 4.51
CA ALA A 453 -7.33 35.78 3.87
C ALA A 453 -6.90 35.70 2.39
N GLN A 454 -6.38 36.80 1.82
CA GLN A 454 -5.94 36.95 0.43
C GLN A 454 -7.07 36.69 -0.59
N VAL A 455 -8.29 37.16 -0.31
CA VAL A 455 -9.45 36.93 -1.20
C VAL A 455 -9.29 37.63 -2.54
N ASP A 456 -8.76 38.85 -2.56
CA ASP A 456 -8.59 39.65 -3.78
C ASP A 456 -7.54 39.09 -4.75
N GLY A 457 -6.69 38.15 -4.29
CA GLY A 457 -5.77 37.38 -5.11
C GLY A 457 -6.40 36.16 -5.81
N THR A 458 -7.71 35.94 -5.65
CA THR A 458 -8.45 34.81 -6.24
C THR A 458 -9.45 35.28 -7.30
N SER A 459 -9.65 34.52 -8.38
CA SER A 459 -10.56 34.86 -9.48
C SER A 459 -12.02 34.79 -9.04
N GLU A 460 -12.77 35.91 -9.15
CA GLU A 460 -14.19 35.94 -8.78
C GLU A 460 -15.01 34.92 -9.55
N PHE A 461 -15.87 34.17 -8.85
CA PHE A 461 -16.78 33.24 -9.49
C PHE A 461 -17.87 34.03 -10.24
N PRO A 462 -17.93 34.00 -11.58
CA PRO A 462 -18.84 34.86 -12.30
C PRO A 462 -20.27 34.26 -12.26
N LEU A 463 -21.13 34.86 -11.45
CA LEU A 463 -22.58 34.74 -11.60
C LEU A 463 -23.13 36.11 -11.99
N GLY A 464 -23.96 36.12 -13.05
CA GLY A 464 -24.56 37.32 -13.58
C GLY A 464 -25.47 38.03 -12.57
N ILE A 465 -24.89 38.91 -11.77
CA ILE A 465 -25.51 40.16 -11.36
C ILE A 465 -24.63 41.25 -11.94
N LYS A 466 -24.87 41.58 -13.21
CA LYS A 466 -24.39 42.83 -13.78
C LYS A 466 -25.08 43.96 -13.01
N SER A 467 -24.41 44.52 -12.00
CA SER A 467 -24.64 45.92 -11.65
C SER A 467 -24.04 46.78 -12.77
N LYS A 468 -24.77 46.87 -13.88
CA LYS A 468 -24.64 48.00 -14.79
C LYS A 468 -26.04 48.40 -15.22
N ASN A 469 -26.42 49.61 -14.80
CA ASN A 469 -26.94 50.56 -15.76
C ASN A 469 -26.15 50.42 -17.07
N LEU A 470 -26.66 49.66 -18.03
CA LEU A 470 -27.04 50.15 -19.36
C LEU A 470 -27.58 48.97 -20.19
N GLY A 471 -28.85 49.07 -20.59
CA GLY A 471 -29.30 48.64 -21.92
C GLY A 471 -29.56 47.14 -22.17
N TYR A 472 -30.86 46.82 -22.17
CA TYR A 472 -31.53 45.86 -23.06
C TYR A 472 -31.34 44.34 -22.89
N ALA A 473 -32.51 43.68 -22.94
CA ALA A 473 -32.80 42.33 -23.38
C ALA A 473 -32.67 41.14 -22.39
N GLN A 474 -33.87 40.74 -21.93
CA GLN A 474 -34.41 39.36 -21.82
C GLN A 474 -33.75 38.33 -20.89
N ARG A 475 -34.58 37.89 -19.95
CA ARG A 475 -34.48 36.66 -19.16
C ARG A 475 -34.31 35.44 -20.07
N THR A 476 -33.26 34.67 -19.86
CA THR A 476 -33.20 33.25 -20.21
C THR A 476 -32.89 32.47 -18.94
N THR A 477 -33.82 31.57 -18.61
CA THR A 477 -33.66 30.49 -17.64
C THR A 477 -32.45 29.65 -18.02
N VAL A 478 -31.48 29.52 -17.12
CA VAL A 478 -30.28 28.70 -17.33
C VAL A 478 -30.66 27.23 -17.13
N ASP A 479 -30.40 26.44 -18.18
CA ASP A 479 -30.56 24.99 -18.26
C ASP A 479 -29.58 24.31 -17.30
N LEU A 480 -30.08 23.43 -16.42
CA LEU A 480 -29.27 22.68 -15.45
C LEU A 480 -28.52 21.49 -16.06
N ASN A 481 -28.62 21.26 -17.38
CA ASN A 481 -27.95 20.17 -18.08
C ASN A 481 -26.66 20.57 -18.83
N GLU A 482 -26.10 21.74 -18.55
CA GLU A 482 -24.85 22.17 -19.19
C GLU A 482 -23.62 21.65 -18.43
N ALA A 483 -23.21 20.41 -18.74
CA ALA A 483 -21.95 19.72 -18.39
C ALA A 483 -21.58 19.59 -16.88
N PRO A 484 -20.83 18.53 -16.49
CA PRO A 484 -20.36 18.40 -15.12
C PRO A 484 -19.52 19.63 -14.75
N PHE A 485 -19.89 20.30 -13.65
CA PHE A 485 -19.11 21.41 -13.10
C PHE A 485 -17.68 20.92 -12.82
N ARG A 486 -16.75 21.21 -13.74
CA ARG A 486 -15.34 20.94 -13.50
C ARG A 486 -14.89 21.97 -12.48
N ILE A 487 -14.78 21.54 -11.22
CA ILE A 487 -14.20 22.33 -10.15
C ILE A 487 -12.75 22.62 -10.56
N GLN A 488 -12.52 23.83 -11.09
CA GLN A 488 -11.19 24.32 -11.37
C GLN A 488 -10.49 24.61 -10.04
N GLU A 489 -9.17 24.39 -9.99
CA GLU A 489 -8.34 24.63 -8.80
C GLU A 489 -8.51 26.06 -8.26
N GLU A 490 -8.79 27.01 -9.14
CA GLU A 490 -9.15 28.40 -8.85
C GLU A 490 -10.40 28.56 -7.98
N HIS A 491 -11.43 27.73 -8.16
CA HIS A 491 -12.66 27.79 -7.36
C HIS A 491 -12.46 27.23 -5.96
N LEU A 492 -11.58 26.24 -5.79
CA LEU A 492 -11.21 25.71 -4.49
C LEU A 492 -10.33 26.67 -3.70
N THR A 493 -9.38 27.34 -4.35
CA THR A 493 -8.57 28.39 -3.71
C THR A 493 -9.43 29.57 -3.29
N ARG A 494 -10.39 29.97 -4.12
CA ARG A 494 -11.37 31.01 -3.76
C ARG A 494 -12.28 30.60 -2.60
N MET A 495 -12.84 29.39 -2.62
CA MET A 495 -13.65 28.89 -1.52
C MET A 495 -12.87 28.83 -0.20
N LYS A 496 -11.61 28.40 -0.24
CA LYS A 496 -10.71 28.41 0.94
C LYS A 496 -10.40 29.81 1.43
N ALA A 497 -10.25 30.79 0.53
CA ALA A 497 -10.06 32.20 0.91
C ALA A 497 -11.31 32.76 1.59
N LEU A 498 -12.49 32.58 0.98
CA LEU A 498 -13.76 33.05 1.54
C LEU A 498 -14.10 32.39 2.89
N SER A 499 -13.84 31.09 3.02
CA SER A 499 -14.03 30.37 4.29
C SER A 499 -13.14 30.94 5.39
N ARG A 500 -11.87 31.24 5.09
CA ARG A 500 -10.94 31.86 6.05
C ARG A 500 -11.39 33.26 6.44
N THR A 501 -11.91 34.07 5.51
CA THR A 501 -12.49 35.39 5.82
C THR A 501 -13.66 35.29 6.80
N VAL A 502 -14.57 34.35 6.56
CA VAL A 502 -15.72 34.10 7.44
C VAL A 502 -15.26 33.65 8.83
N GLU A 503 -14.24 32.81 8.90
CA GLU A 503 -13.69 32.29 10.15
C GLU A 503 -12.94 33.35 10.96
N LEU A 504 -12.20 34.24 10.29
CA LEU A 504 -11.62 35.43 10.91
C LEU A 504 -12.73 36.33 11.49
N GLY A 505 -13.79 36.57 10.73
CA GLY A 505 -14.96 37.32 11.20
C GLY A 505 -15.60 36.70 12.46
N LYS A 506 -15.79 35.37 12.48
CA LYS A 506 -16.29 34.65 13.67
C LYS A 506 -15.36 34.77 14.87
N ARG A 507 -14.05 34.75 14.64
CA ARG A 507 -13.05 34.76 15.71
C ARG A 507 -12.93 36.13 16.39
N PHE A 508 -13.01 37.21 15.62
CA PHE A 508 -12.86 38.57 16.14
C PHE A 508 -14.20 39.23 16.49
N PHE A 509 -15.29 38.84 15.82
CA PHE A 509 -16.64 39.40 16.00
C PHE A 509 -17.71 38.28 16.00
N PRO A 510 -17.71 37.40 17.02
CA PRO A 510 -18.57 36.22 17.07
C PRO A 510 -20.07 36.56 17.06
N ARG A 511 -20.50 37.61 17.76
CA ARG A 511 -21.92 38.02 17.81
C ARG A 511 -22.34 38.66 16.49
N CYS A 512 -21.51 39.51 15.89
CA CYS A 512 -21.78 40.04 14.54
C CYS A 512 -21.88 38.93 13.50
N SER A 513 -20.99 37.94 13.57
CA SER A 513 -21.06 36.77 12.68
C SER A 513 -22.32 35.93 12.93
N GLY A 514 -22.83 35.88 14.15
CA GLY A 514 -24.09 35.23 14.49
C GLY A 514 -25.30 35.93 13.88
N VAL A 515 -25.31 37.26 13.84
CA VAL A 515 -26.36 38.05 13.17
C VAL A 515 -26.32 37.82 11.66
N LEU A 516 -25.13 37.81 11.05
CA LEU A 516 -24.98 37.51 9.62
C LEU A 516 -25.50 36.13 9.23
N ASN A 517 -25.27 35.09 10.04
CA ASN A 517 -25.83 33.75 9.79
C ASN A 517 -27.37 33.79 9.76
N LYS A 518 -27.99 34.47 10.74
CA LYS A 518 -29.45 34.57 10.83
C LYS A 518 -30.07 35.28 9.62
N ILE A 519 -29.39 36.27 9.05
CA ILE A 519 -29.82 36.96 7.83
C ILE A 519 -29.64 36.06 6.59
N MET A 520 -28.61 35.20 6.58
CA MET A 520 -28.35 34.26 5.49
C MET A 520 -29.31 33.07 5.48
N ASP A 521 -29.80 32.66 6.65
CA ASP A 521 -30.67 31.48 6.83
C ASP A 521 -32.17 31.82 6.72
N ALA A 522 -32.53 33.10 6.85
CA ALA A 522 -33.85 33.61 6.49
C ALA A 522 -33.86 33.99 5.00
N ASP A 523 -34.96 33.78 4.26
CA ASP A 523 -35.12 34.19 2.85
C ASP A 523 -35.01 35.73 2.62
N ASP A 524 -34.57 36.49 3.64
CA ASP A 524 -34.45 37.95 3.73
C ASP A 524 -33.35 38.54 2.83
N ILE A 525 -32.42 37.75 2.29
CA ILE A 525 -31.41 38.24 1.32
C ILE A 525 -32.09 38.86 0.09
N SER A 526 -33.23 38.29 -0.32
CA SER A 526 -34.03 38.78 -1.44
C SER A 526 -34.75 40.11 -1.13
N GLU A 527 -35.04 40.39 0.15
CA GLU A 527 -35.67 41.63 0.60
C GLU A 527 -34.69 42.81 0.65
N LEU A 528 -33.40 42.55 0.84
CA LEU A 528 -32.32 43.54 0.88
C LEU A 528 -31.78 43.90 -0.51
N ALA A 529 -31.87 43.00 -1.49
CA ALA A 529 -31.18 43.13 -2.78
C ALA A 529 -32.03 43.68 -3.97
N TYR A 530 -33.31 44.04 -3.79
CA TYR A 530 -34.16 44.50 -4.90
C TYR A 530 -34.48 46.01 -4.86
N LEU A 531 -33.91 46.75 -5.82
CA LEU A 531 -34.22 48.17 -6.09
C LEU A 531 -35.16 48.39 -7.30
N GLY A 532 -35.76 47.31 -7.85
CA GLY A 532 -36.64 47.35 -9.01
C GLY A 532 -38.11 47.07 -8.69
N SER A 533 -38.98 48.07 -8.93
CA SER A 533 -40.45 48.03 -8.94
C SER A 533 -41.16 47.36 -7.74
N SER A 534 -41.41 48.12 -6.66
CA SER A 534 -42.24 47.71 -5.52
C SER A 534 -43.12 48.90 -5.08
N ASN A 535 -44.31 48.61 -4.55
CA ASN A 535 -45.30 49.60 -4.07
C ASN A 535 -44.71 50.48 -2.93
N PRO A 536 -45.19 51.72 -2.72
CA PRO A 536 -44.58 52.66 -1.77
C PRO A 536 -44.58 52.18 -0.30
N GLU A 537 -45.57 51.40 0.12
CA GLU A 537 -45.61 50.79 1.47
C GLU A 537 -44.53 49.70 1.65
N GLU A 538 -44.26 48.91 0.62
CA GLU A 538 -43.28 47.82 0.65
C GLU A 538 -41.85 48.36 0.74
N ARG A 539 -41.58 49.52 0.11
CA ARG A 539 -40.29 50.22 0.25
C ARG A 539 -40.06 50.77 1.65
N LEU A 540 -41.11 51.24 2.31
CA LEU A 540 -41.05 51.72 3.69
C LEU A 540 -40.78 50.58 4.68
N LEU A 541 -41.47 49.45 4.52
CA LEU A 541 -41.25 48.24 5.34
C LEU A 541 -39.83 47.69 5.17
N LYS A 542 -39.32 47.62 3.92
CA LYS A 542 -37.93 47.18 3.65
C LYS A 542 -36.89 48.13 4.26
N LYS A 543 -37.13 49.45 4.16
CA LYS A 543 -36.26 50.45 4.79
C LYS A 543 -36.29 50.34 6.33
N GLN A 544 -37.45 50.07 6.91
CA GLN A 544 -37.59 49.88 8.35
C GLN A 544 -36.84 48.61 8.81
N ARG A 545 -37.02 47.48 8.11
CA ARG A 545 -36.32 46.23 8.42
C ARG A 545 -34.80 46.33 8.26
N TYR A 546 -34.32 47.08 7.26
CA TYR A 546 -32.88 47.39 7.13
C TYR A 546 -32.33 48.19 8.33
N MET A 547 -33.06 49.21 8.79
CA MET A 547 -32.66 50.01 9.95
C MET A 547 -32.68 49.20 11.25
N GLU A 548 -33.66 48.31 11.42
CA GLU A 548 -33.74 47.39 12.56
C GLU A 548 -32.57 46.40 12.57
N LEU A 549 -32.25 45.80 11.41
CA LEU A 549 -31.09 44.92 11.27
C LEU A 549 -29.78 45.68 11.54
N GLN A 550 -29.64 46.92 11.07
CA GLN A 550 -28.47 47.75 11.32
C GLN A 550 -28.30 48.08 12.82
N GLU A 551 -29.40 48.26 13.55
CA GLU A 551 -29.36 48.51 14.99
C GLU A 551 -28.94 47.26 15.78
N VAL A 552 -29.55 46.11 15.49
CA VAL A 552 -29.17 44.81 16.09
C VAL A 552 -27.70 44.50 15.84
N LEU A 553 -27.22 44.82 14.64
CA LEU A 553 -25.84 44.57 14.24
C LEU A 553 -24.85 45.52 14.93
N ARG A 554 -25.21 46.80 15.09
CA ARG A 554 -24.43 47.79 15.86
C ARG A 554 -24.32 47.42 17.33
N GLN A 555 -25.41 46.93 17.92
CA GLN A 555 -25.41 46.43 19.28
C GLN A 555 -24.47 45.23 19.43
N ALA A 556 -24.58 44.23 18.54
CA ALA A 556 -23.71 43.06 18.53
C ALA A 556 -22.22 43.42 18.40
N PHE A 557 -21.89 44.45 17.59
CA PHE A 557 -20.52 44.93 17.42
C PHE A 557 -19.95 45.60 18.67
N ASN A 558 -20.75 46.44 19.33
CA ASN A 558 -20.33 47.05 20.59
C ASN A 558 -20.12 46.00 21.69
N GLU A 559 -20.98 44.98 21.75
CA GLU A 559 -20.83 43.86 22.67
C GLU A 559 -19.55 43.04 22.39
N ASP A 560 -19.28 42.70 21.13
CA ASP A 560 -18.05 41.99 20.74
C ASP A 560 -16.80 42.82 21.09
N LYS A 561 -16.85 44.15 20.89
CA LYS A 561 -15.75 45.06 21.23
C LYS A 561 -15.49 45.13 22.73
N GLU A 562 -16.53 45.29 23.55
CA GLU A 562 -16.40 45.34 25.00
C GLU A 562 -15.87 44.02 25.59
N GLU A 563 -16.28 42.89 25.03
CA GLU A 563 -15.82 41.56 25.44
C GLU A 563 -14.34 41.33 25.06
N PHE A 564 -13.93 41.79 23.88
CA PHE A 564 -12.53 41.76 23.47
C PHE A 564 -11.65 42.63 24.38
N GLU A 565 -12.08 43.85 24.72
CA GLU A 565 -11.37 44.75 25.65
C GLU A 565 -11.27 44.15 27.07
N LYS A 566 -12.32 43.47 27.56
CA LYS A 566 -12.31 42.75 28.86
C LYS A 566 -11.33 41.56 28.84
N SER A 567 -11.26 40.81 27.74
CA SER A 567 -10.35 39.67 27.61
C SER A 567 -8.87 40.07 27.45
N ALA A 568 -8.58 41.22 26.82
CA ALA A 568 -7.24 41.80 26.74
C ALA A 568 -6.74 42.34 28.11
N MET A 569 -7.65 42.91 28.92
CA MET A 569 -7.33 43.35 30.29
C MET A 569 -7.11 42.16 31.24
N SER A 570 -7.80 41.03 31.01
CA SER A 570 -7.68 39.81 31.82
C SER A 570 -6.39 39.03 31.53
N SER A 571 -5.92 39.04 30.27
CA SER A 571 -4.66 38.39 29.85
C SER A 571 -3.39 39.15 30.29
N SER A 572 -3.52 40.43 30.64
CA SER A 572 -2.44 41.24 31.22
C SER A 572 -2.23 41.04 32.74
N ALA A 573 -3.14 40.34 33.43
CA ALA A 573 -3.10 40.15 34.89
C ALA A 573 -2.57 38.77 35.35
N SER A 574 -2.25 37.86 34.41
CA SER A 574 -1.78 36.49 34.72
C SER A 574 -0.30 36.24 34.42
N SER A 575 0.54 37.26 34.66
CA SER A 575 2.00 37.12 34.70
C SER A 575 2.56 37.73 35.98
N THR A 576 2.44 37.00 37.10
CA THR A 576 3.30 37.22 38.28
C THR A 576 4.12 35.97 38.57
N SER A 577 5.40 36.23 38.79
CA SER A 577 6.55 35.35 38.80
C SER A 577 6.60 34.37 39.96
N LEU A 578 7.13 33.18 39.68
CA LEU A 578 7.74 32.28 40.65
C LEU A 578 8.82 33.03 41.46
N GLY A 579 8.55 33.25 42.74
CA GLY A 579 9.50 33.75 43.74
C GLY A 579 9.33 32.98 45.04
N VAL A 580 10.26 32.08 45.30
CA VAL A 580 10.38 31.23 46.49
C VAL A 580 10.76 32.08 47.72
N ALA A 581 10.01 31.98 48.84
CA ALA A 581 10.49 31.72 50.21
C ALA A 581 9.52 32.16 51.34
N ARG A 582 8.99 31.13 52.04
CA ARG A 582 8.76 30.97 53.50
C ARG A 582 8.34 32.14 54.43
N SER A 583 7.13 31.96 54.95
CA SER A 583 6.69 31.99 56.38
C SER A 583 7.05 33.18 57.30
N ASN A 584 6.04 33.93 57.74
CA ASN A 584 5.50 33.81 59.11
C ASN A 584 4.30 34.74 59.29
N GLY A 585 3.25 34.21 59.94
CA GLY A 585 2.01 34.94 60.19
C GLY A 585 2.11 35.94 61.33
N LYS A 586 1.20 36.91 61.32
CA LYS A 586 0.38 37.29 62.48
C LYS A 586 -0.71 38.27 62.09
N LEU A 587 -1.92 37.98 62.56
CA LEU A 587 -2.97 38.97 62.80
C LEU A 587 -2.40 40.15 63.60
N THR A 588 -2.80 41.38 63.26
CA THR A 588 -3.51 42.26 64.21
C THR A 588 -4.11 43.49 63.52
N ILE A 589 -5.31 43.81 63.99
CA ILE A 589 -6.15 44.97 63.70
C ILE A 589 -5.64 46.21 64.49
N LYS A 590 -5.75 47.38 63.85
CA LYS A 590 -5.80 48.77 64.38
C LYS A 590 -4.65 49.27 65.30
N LYS A 591 -3.97 50.31 64.84
CA LYS A 591 -4.39 51.70 65.03
C LYS A 591 -3.86 52.60 63.94
#